data_AF-A0A1W9L8G9-F1
#
_entry.id   AF-A0A1W9L8G9-F1
#
_cell.length_a   1.000
_cell.length_b   1.000
_cell.length_c   1.000
_cell.angle_alpha   90.00
_cell.angle_beta   90.00
_cell.angle_gamma   90.00
#
_symmetry.space_group_name_H-M   'P 1'
#
loop_
_entity.id
_entity.type
_entity.pdbx_description
1 polymer ?
#
loop_
_entity_poly.entity_id
_entity_poly.type
_entity_poly.pdbx_seq_one_letter_code
_entity_poly.pdbx_strand_id
1 'polypeptide(L)'
;MKYALTLVSLVPLLANAASPEASVDFSKAYIVPNTPAPTEIRIGGVETHNGKDTLVHSIVLGFNSPDTSFKILAATPQTSSAELLEQQLRGTIWKGDYRTNTNLYRTELQLLTVENSFVGGQVTHTTADPESPVFLRAEVAGNIVTQYLIDAVGTGELTWVDSDQIDYKKLPANTIIPPDDAARIRQLLRLKRTRALEFKNSTIGWGSNSEYRLVLVNTELTGSVGTPPDRYTGSDVMTGNGEIVLKQELPAPVEALPE
;
A
#
# COMPACT_ATOMS: atom_id res chain seq x y z
N MET A 1 42.66 -33.52 25.71
CA MET A 1 41.25 -33.43 26.15
C MET A 1 40.49 -32.69 25.06
N LYS A 2 39.48 -33.35 24.47
CA LYS A 2 38.67 -32.86 23.34
C LYS A 2 37.56 -31.97 23.91
N TYR A 3 37.43 -30.74 23.43
CA TYR A 3 36.22 -29.94 23.66
C TYR A 3 35.35 -30.02 22.42
N ALA A 4 34.12 -30.50 22.63
CA ALA A 4 33.11 -30.75 21.62
C ALA A 4 32.40 -29.46 21.20
N LEU A 5 32.05 -29.40 19.92
CA LEU A 5 31.16 -28.40 19.31
C LEU A 5 29.86 -28.27 20.11
N THR A 6 29.48 -27.06 20.48
CA THR A 6 28.11 -26.73 20.85
C THR A 6 27.38 -26.30 19.57
N LEU A 7 26.71 -27.26 18.92
CA LEU A 7 25.72 -26.98 17.88
C LEU A 7 24.46 -26.46 18.58
N VAL A 8 24.19 -25.16 18.49
CA VAL A 8 22.86 -24.62 18.83
C VAL A 8 21.96 -24.91 17.63
N SER A 9 21.35 -26.10 17.65
CA SER A 9 20.26 -26.48 16.74
C SER A 9 18.99 -25.78 17.22
N LEU A 10 18.60 -24.70 16.54
CA LEU A 10 17.27 -24.10 16.67
C LEU A 10 16.40 -24.53 15.47
N VAL A 11 16.11 -25.83 15.41
CA VAL A 11 14.92 -26.36 14.74
C VAL A 11 14.38 -27.44 15.69
N PRO A 12 13.32 -27.12 16.44
CA PRO A 12 12.02 -27.64 16.05
C PRO A 12 10.93 -26.59 16.25
N LEU A 13 10.52 -25.93 15.18
CA LEU A 13 9.20 -25.32 15.07
C LEU A 13 8.66 -25.80 13.73
N LEU A 14 8.01 -26.96 13.75
CA LEU A 14 7.04 -27.49 12.77
C LEU A 14 6.81 -29.01 12.87
N ALA A 15 7.42 -29.72 13.84
CA ALA A 15 7.10 -31.13 14.05
C ALA A 15 6.92 -31.44 15.54
N ASN A 16 5.73 -31.94 15.88
CA ASN A 16 5.27 -32.42 17.20
C ASN A 16 4.77 -31.37 18.21
N ALA A 17 3.69 -30.71 17.83
CA ALA A 17 2.49 -30.64 18.64
C ALA A 17 1.30 -30.77 17.67
N ALA A 18 0.12 -31.17 18.13
CA ALA A 18 -1.11 -30.90 17.39
C ALA A 18 -1.33 -29.38 17.34
N SER A 19 -0.50 -28.67 16.59
CA SER A 19 -0.67 -27.27 16.25
C SER A 19 -1.58 -27.22 15.04
N PRO A 20 -2.60 -26.33 15.02
CA PRO A 20 -3.28 -26.05 13.76
C PRO A 20 -2.21 -25.74 12.71
N GLU A 21 -2.27 -26.42 11.55
CA GLU A 21 -1.32 -26.20 10.46
C GLU A 21 -1.17 -24.70 10.25
N ALA A 22 0.02 -24.16 10.50
CA ALA A 22 0.26 -22.75 10.23
C ALA A 22 0.21 -22.58 8.71
N SER A 23 -0.88 -22.01 8.19
CA SER A 23 -0.99 -21.76 6.76
C SER A 23 -0.05 -20.62 6.40
N VAL A 24 0.68 -20.79 5.30
CA VAL A 24 1.61 -19.79 4.77
C VAL A 24 1.01 -19.20 3.51
N ASP A 25 0.84 -17.89 3.46
CA ASP A 25 0.33 -17.17 2.31
C ASP A 25 1.45 -16.33 1.64
N PHE A 26 1.60 -16.55 0.33
CA PHE A 26 2.54 -15.85 -0.54
C PHE A 26 1.82 -14.90 -1.52
N SER A 27 0.50 -14.74 -1.43
CA SER A 27 -0.31 -13.92 -2.34
C SER A 27 0.17 -12.46 -2.44
N LYS A 28 0.78 -11.97 -1.36
CA LYS A 28 1.36 -10.64 -1.24
C LYS A 28 2.89 -10.67 -1.16
N ALA A 29 3.53 -11.79 -1.38
CA ALA A 29 4.99 -11.87 -1.31
C ALA A 29 5.66 -11.01 -2.40
N TYR A 30 6.83 -10.45 -2.09
CA TYR A 30 7.61 -9.65 -3.03
C TYR A 30 9.09 -9.99 -2.94
N ILE A 31 9.82 -9.83 -4.05
CA ILE A 31 11.26 -10.06 -4.10
C ILE A 31 11.98 -8.82 -3.59
N VAL A 32 12.87 -8.99 -2.61
CA VAL A 32 13.74 -7.91 -2.13
C VAL A 32 14.95 -7.80 -3.07
N PRO A 33 15.12 -6.71 -3.83
CA PRO A 33 16.05 -6.64 -4.97
C PRO A 33 17.55 -6.65 -4.62
N ASN A 34 17.93 -6.65 -3.35
CA ASN A 34 19.31 -6.68 -2.89
C ASN A 34 19.62 -7.97 -2.11
N THR A 35 19.61 -9.11 -2.80
CA THR A 35 20.06 -10.36 -2.20
C THR A 35 21.58 -10.39 -2.08
N PRO A 36 22.14 -10.63 -0.88
CA PRO A 36 23.57 -10.53 -0.64
C PRO A 36 24.38 -11.66 -1.30
N ALA A 37 23.73 -12.73 -1.79
CA ALA A 37 24.39 -13.88 -2.40
C ALA A 37 23.65 -14.38 -3.67
N PRO A 38 24.38 -14.86 -4.70
CA PRO A 38 23.81 -15.28 -5.98
C PRO A 38 22.96 -16.57 -5.91
N THR A 39 23.03 -17.32 -4.80
CA THR A 39 22.22 -18.53 -4.57
C THR A 39 21.07 -18.29 -3.59
N GLU A 40 20.83 -17.03 -3.22
CA GLU A 40 19.82 -16.66 -2.24
C GLU A 40 18.77 -15.73 -2.87
N ILE A 41 17.51 -16.01 -2.55
CA ILE A 41 16.38 -15.15 -2.88
C ILE A 41 15.79 -14.67 -1.56
N ARG A 42 15.72 -13.36 -1.36
CA ARG A 42 15.03 -12.78 -0.22
C ARG A 42 13.63 -12.37 -0.66
N ILE A 43 12.65 -12.85 0.08
CA ILE A 43 11.23 -12.57 -0.12
C ILE A 43 10.73 -11.83 1.12
N GLY A 44 9.97 -10.76 0.93
CA GLY A 44 9.25 -10.08 2.00
C GLY A 44 7.75 -10.37 1.93
N GLY A 45 7.02 -10.02 2.99
CA GLY A 45 5.56 -10.03 2.95
C GLY A 45 4.92 -11.41 2.94
N VAL A 46 5.61 -12.42 3.49
CA VAL A 46 5.05 -13.77 3.62
C VAL A 46 4.23 -13.83 4.90
N GLU A 47 2.93 -14.10 4.78
CA GLU A 47 2.03 -14.18 5.92
C GLU A 47 2.00 -15.61 6.44
N THR A 48 2.06 -15.76 7.76
CA THR A 48 1.85 -17.04 8.44
C THR A 48 0.70 -16.88 9.42
N HIS A 49 -0.31 -17.73 9.31
CA HIS A 49 -1.48 -17.71 10.17
C HIS A 49 -1.35 -18.80 11.24
N ASN A 50 -1.41 -18.42 12.51
CA ASN A 50 -1.44 -19.36 13.63
C ASN A 50 -2.71 -19.12 14.44
N GLY A 51 -3.80 -19.78 14.04
CA GLY A 51 -5.12 -19.53 14.61
C GLY A 51 -5.64 -18.12 14.25
N LYS A 52 -5.68 -17.20 15.23
CA LYS A 52 -6.15 -15.82 15.04
C LYS A 52 -5.03 -14.83 14.74
N ASP A 53 -3.77 -15.23 14.94
CA ASP A 53 -2.64 -14.35 14.78
C ASP A 53 -2.08 -14.47 13.35
N THR A 54 -1.92 -13.33 12.69
CA THR A 54 -1.22 -13.23 11.40
C THR A 54 0.13 -12.56 11.64
N LEU A 55 1.21 -13.24 11.31
CA LEU A 55 2.57 -12.72 11.37
C LEU A 55 3.12 -12.54 9.96
N VAL A 56 3.74 -11.40 9.69
CA VAL A 56 4.39 -11.10 8.41
C VAL A 56 5.89 -11.34 8.54
N HIS A 57 6.47 -12.06 7.58
CA HIS A 57 7.88 -12.45 7.61
C HIS A 57 8.61 -12.03 6.32
N SER A 58 9.88 -11.68 6.50
CA SER A 58 10.88 -11.75 5.44
C SER A 58 11.62 -13.08 5.52
N ILE A 59 11.69 -13.78 4.40
CA ILE A 59 12.28 -15.11 4.27
C ILE A 59 13.48 -15.05 3.33
N VAL A 60 14.56 -15.72 3.70
CA VAL A 60 15.69 -16.00 2.80
C VAL A 60 15.58 -17.45 2.32
N LEU A 61 15.40 -17.63 1.03
CA LEU A 61 15.40 -18.92 0.36
C LEU A 61 16.79 -19.17 -0.24
N GLY A 62 17.39 -20.30 0.10
CA GLY A 62 18.61 -20.79 -0.52
C GLY A 62 18.29 -21.81 -1.60
N PHE A 63 18.85 -21.63 -2.79
CA PHE A 63 18.74 -22.61 -3.86
C PHE A 63 19.72 -23.76 -3.65
N ASN A 64 19.21 -24.99 -3.61
CA ASN A 64 19.99 -26.19 -3.52
C ASN A 64 20.20 -26.80 -4.91
N SER A 65 21.33 -26.50 -5.54
CA SER A 65 21.62 -26.94 -6.92
C SER A 65 21.55 -28.47 -7.15
N PRO A 66 21.92 -29.36 -6.22
CA PRO A 66 21.88 -30.80 -6.45
C PRO A 66 20.48 -31.40 -6.61
N ASP A 67 19.46 -30.85 -5.93
CA ASP A 67 18.09 -31.37 -5.97
C ASP A 67 17.07 -30.37 -6.53
N THR A 68 17.53 -29.20 -7.00
CA THR A 68 16.73 -28.12 -7.58
C THR A 68 15.64 -27.58 -6.66
N SER A 69 15.80 -27.75 -5.34
CA SER A 69 14.84 -27.28 -4.34
C SER A 69 15.25 -25.93 -3.75
N PHE A 70 14.27 -25.23 -3.16
CA PHE A 70 14.52 -24.10 -2.27
C PHE A 70 14.36 -24.54 -0.82
N LYS A 71 15.27 -24.09 0.03
CA LYS A 71 15.16 -24.24 1.49
C LYS A 71 15.11 -22.88 2.15
N ILE A 72 14.32 -22.76 3.21
CA ILE A 72 14.33 -21.57 4.06
C ILE A 72 15.63 -21.57 4.87
N LEU A 73 16.48 -20.57 4.62
CA LEU A 73 17.72 -20.34 5.36
C LEU A 73 17.47 -19.50 6.62
N ALA A 74 16.59 -18.52 6.51
CA ALA A 74 16.22 -17.62 7.60
C ALA A 74 14.80 -17.09 7.40
N ALA A 75 14.11 -16.82 8.49
CA ALA A 75 12.85 -16.09 8.52
C ALA A 75 12.92 -15.05 9.64
N THR A 76 12.59 -13.80 9.33
CA THR A 76 12.62 -12.69 10.29
C THR A 76 11.25 -12.00 10.29
N PRO A 77 10.60 -11.82 11.46
CA PRO A 77 9.36 -11.08 11.55
C PRO A 77 9.53 -9.63 11.08
N GLN A 78 8.63 -9.16 10.21
CA GLN A 78 8.50 -7.75 9.86
C GLN A 78 7.62 -7.09 10.93
N THR A 79 8.16 -6.08 11.60
CA THR A 79 7.52 -5.44 12.76
C THR A 79 7.36 -3.94 12.58
N SER A 80 7.96 -3.35 11.56
CA SER A 80 7.79 -1.93 11.24
C SER A 80 6.35 -1.66 10.83
N SER A 81 5.71 -0.67 11.45
CA SER A 81 4.35 -0.26 11.09
C SER A 81 4.23 0.17 9.63
N ALA A 82 5.29 0.74 9.05
CA ALA A 82 5.33 1.09 7.64
C ALA A 82 5.32 -0.17 6.75
N GLU A 83 6.17 -1.16 7.04
CA GLU A 83 6.22 -2.42 6.28
C GLU A 83 4.88 -3.18 6.37
N LEU A 84 4.28 -3.22 7.56
CA LEU A 84 2.99 -3.85 7.79
C LEU A 84 1.85 -3.15 7.04
N LEU A 85 1.87 -1.81 6.99
CA LEU A 85 0.91 -1.05 6.19
C LEU A 85 1.08 -1.33 4.70
N GLU A 86 2.31 -1.30 4.19
CA GLU A 86 2.60 -1.58 2.78
C GLU A 86 2.13 -3.00 2.39
N GLN A 87 2.37 -3.96 3.27
CA GLN A 87 1.84 -5.33 3.15
C GLN A 87 0.30 -5.34 3.10
N GLN A 88 -0.37 -4.62 3.98
CA GLN A 88 -1.84 -4.57 4.01
C GLN A 88 -2.41 -3.99 2.71
N LEU A 89 -1.75 -2.99 2.12
CA LEU A 89 -2.19 -2.31 0.91
C LEU A 89 -1.89 -3.07 -0.39
N ARG A 90 -0.91 -3.98 -0.39
CA ARG A 90 -0.54 -4.72 -1.60
C ARG A 90 -1.67 -5.64 -2.06
N GLY A 91 -1.95 -5.60 -3.37
CA GLY A 91 -2.99 -6.42 -4.01
C GLY A 91 -4.42 -5.99 -3.70
N THR A 92 -4.62 -4.81 -3.09
CA THR A 92 -5.96 -4.34 -2.69
C THR A 92 -6.72 -3.68 -3.83
N ILE A 93 -8.05 -3.80 -3.80
CA ILE A 93 -8.97 -3.16 -4.72
C ILE A 93 -9.83 -2.19 -3.93
N TRP A 94 -10.03 -0.99 -4.47
CA TRP A 94 -10.76 0.10 -3.86
C TRP A 94 -11.81 0.61 -4.83
N LYS A 95 -13.07 0.68 -4.39
CA LYS A 95 -14.21 1.04 -5.24
C LYS A 95 -14.99 2.19 -4.65
N GLY A 96 -15.49 3.08 -5.50
CA GLY A 96 -16.35 4.17 -5.06
C GLY A 96 -16.59 5.21 -6.13
N ASP A 97 -16.82 6.44 -5.70
CA ASP A 97 -17.26 7.52 -6.57
C ASP A 97 -16.15 8.55 -6.78
N TYR A 98 -16.02 9.00 -8.03
CA TYR A 98 -15.22 10.15 -8.41
C TYR A 98 -16.14 11.18 -9.06
N ARG A 99 -16.30 12.33 -8.40
CA ARG A 99 -17.21 13.40 -8.78
C ARG A 99 -16.45 14.62 -9.28
N THR A 100 -16.75 15.00 -10.51
CA THR A 100 -16.33 16.27 -11.13
C THR A 100 -17.55 17.19 -11.25
N ASN A 101 -17.35 18.43 -11.72
CA ASN A 101 -18.45 19.37 -11.93
C ASN A 101 -19.53 18.89 -12.91
N THR A 102 -19.17 18.01 -13.83
CA THR A 102 -19.98 17.65 -15.00
C THR A 102 -20.35 16.17 -14.99
N ASN A 103 -19.56 15.35 -14.31
CA ASN A 103 -19.67 13.90 -14.38
C ASN A 103 -19.50 13.25 -13.01
N LEU A 104 -20.24 12.15 -12.81
CA LEU A 104 -20.04 11.20 -11.73
C LEU A 104 -19.51 9.89 -12.34
N TYR A 105 -18.33 9.47 -11.89
CA TYR A 105 -17.70 8.23 -12.31
C TYR A 105 -17.72 7.22 -11.17
N ARG A 106 -18.12 5.98 -11.48
CA ARG A 106 -17.74 4.83 -10.67
C ARG A 106 -16.28 4.52 -10.93
N THR A 107 -15.52 4.46 -9.85
CA THR A 107 -14.06 4.33 -9.89
C THR A 107 -13.61 3.08 -9.17
N GLU A 108 -12.66 2.39 -9.79
CA GLU A 108 -11.91 1.30 -9.18
C GLU A 108 -10.41 1.66 -9.20
N LEU A 109 -9.74 1.49 -8.07
CA LEU A 109 -8.29 1.62 -7.92
C LEU A 109 -7.74 0.31 -7.37
N GLN A 110 -6.86 -0.33 -8.13
CA GLN A 110 -6.14 -1.52 -7.72
C GLN A 110 -4.69 -1.17 -7.40
N LEU A 111 -4.25 -1.43 -6.18
CA LEU A 111 -2.85 -1.29 -5.76
C LEU A 111 -2.12 -2.61 -6.02
N LEU A 112 -1.32 -2.66 -7.07
CA LEU A 112 -0.63 -3.87 -7.51
C LEU A 112 0.70 -4.05 -6.77
N THR A 113 1.43 -2.96 -6.57
CA THR A 113 2.74 -2.96 -5.92
C THR A 113 2.76 -1.87 -4.87
N VAL A 114 3.17 -2.22 -3.66
CA VAL A 114 3.42 -1.28 -2.56
C VAL A 114 4.69 -1.75 -1.86
N GLU A 115 5.76 -0.98 -1.93
CA GLU A 115 7.07 -1.34 -1.36
C GLU A 115 7.94 -0.11 -1.19
N ASN A 116 8.56 0.07 0.00
CA ASN A 116 9.49 1.15 0.29
C ASN A 116 8.93 2.52 -0.10
N SER A 117 7.69 2.78 0.32
CA SER A 117 6.88 3.96 0.00
C SER A 117 6.50 4.11 -1.48
N PHE A 118 6.99 3.29 -2.40
CA PHE A 118 6.52 3.28 -3.79
C PHE A 118 5.15 2.59 -3.90
N VAL A 119 4.29 3.15 -4.75
CA VAL A 119 2.98 2.58 -5.05
C VAL A 119 2.80 2.51 -6.56
N GLY A 120 2.44 1.34 -7.07
CA GLY A 120 2.07 1.09 -8.46
C GLY A 120 0.71 0.41 -8.55
N GLY A 121 -0.10 0.76 -9.54
CA GLY A 121 -1.46 0.27 -9.63
C GLY A 121 -2.15 0.55 -10.96
N GLN A 122 -3.44 0.25 -10.99
CA GLN A 122 -4.34 0.56 -12.09
C GLN A 122 -5.56 1.30 -11.57
N VAL A 123 -6.04 2.29 -12.33
CA VAL A 123 -7.27 3.00 -12.05
C VAL A 123 -8.22 2.88 -13.24
N THR A 124 -9.50 2.67 -12.93
CA THR A 124 -10.57 2.59 -13.90
C THR A 124 -11.67 3.56 -13.51
N HIS A 125 -12.10 4.42 -14.44
CA HIS A 125 -13.27 5.29 -14.28
C HIS A 125 -14.32 4.90 -15.31
N THR A 126 -15.56 4.77 -14.86
CA THR A 126 -16.72 4.43 -15.69
C THR A 126 -17.86 5.39 -15.39
N THR A 127 -18.50 5.97 -16.40
CA THR A 127 -19.71 6.78 -16.18
C THR A 127 -20.91 5.90 -15.85
N ALA A 128 -21.86 6.46 -15.10
CA ALA A 128 -23.15 5.81 -14.86
C ALA A 128 -24.09 5.85 -16.10
N ASP A 129 -23.75 6.66 -17.10
CA ASP A 129 -24.54 6.82 -18.33
C ASP A 129 -24.24 5.69 -19.33
N PRO A 130 -25.22 4.81 -19.64
CA PRO A 130 -25.05 3.73 -20.61
C PRO A 130 -24.96 4.21 -22.06
N GLU A 131 -25.42 5.42 -22.40
CA GLU A 131 -25.40 5.94 -23.78
C GLU A 131 -24.05 6.58 -24.16
N SER A 132 -23.28 7.02 -23.16
CA SER A 132 -21.90 7.48 -23.35
C SER A 132 -21.02 6.99 -22.19
N PRO A 133 -20.59 5.71 -22.21
CA PRO A 133 -19.68 5.19 -21.21
C PRO A 133 -18.30 5.83 -21.42
N VAL A 134 -18.02 6.95 -20.74
CA VAL A 134 -16.67 7.51 -20.70
C VAL A 134 -15.86 6.58 -19.83
N PHE A 135 -14.95 5.84 -20.47
CA PHE A 135 -14.12 4.82 -19.85
C PHE A 135 -12.66 5.26 -19.92
N LEU A 136 -12.05 5.46 -18.75
CA LEU A 136 -10.60 5.57 -18.62
C LEU A 136 -10.11 4.34 -17.87
N ARG A 137 -9.15 3.61 -18.44
CA ARG A 137 -8.33 2.65 -17.70
C ARG A 137 -6.87 3.04 -17.85
N ALA A 138 -6.15 3.15 -16.75
CA ALA A 138 -4.77 3.61 -16.78
C ALA A 138 -3.91 2.98 -15.69
N GLU A 139 -2.62 2.86 -15.98
CA GLU A 139 -1.59 2.61 -14.98
C GLU A 139 -1.29 3.90 -14.22
N VAL A 140 -1.12 3.74 -12.91
CA VAL A 140 -0.77 4.82 -12.00
C VAL A 140 0.44 4.42 -11.16
N ALA A 141 1.31 5.38 -10.87
CA ALA A 141 2.44 5.18 -9.98
C ALA A 141 2.72 6.43 -9.14
N GLY A 142 3.31 6.24 -7.98
CA GLY A 142 3.74 7.33 -7.11
C GLY A 142 4.17 6.80 -5.76
N ASN A 143 3.73 7.44 -4.67
CA ASN A 143 4.17 7.09 -3.33
C ASN A 143 3.08 7.15 -2.26
N ILE A 144 3.32 6.45 -1.16
CA ILE A 144 2.65 6.62 0.13
C ILE A 144 3.56 7.39 1.06
N VAL A 145 3.04 8.45 1.70
CA VAL A 145 3.80 9.28 2.63
C VAL A 145 3.02 9.48 3.92
N THR A 146 3.71 9.28 5.03
CA THR A 146 3.18 9.61 6.35
C THR A 146 3.15 11.12 6.51
N GLN A 147 2.00 11.66 6.90
CA GLN A 147 1.84 13.07 7.24
C GLN A 147 1.56 13.22 8.73
N TYR A 148 2.15 14.26 9.33
CA TYR A 148 1.91 14.64 10.71
C TYR A 148 1.14 15.95 10.77
N LEU A 149 0.17 16.04 11.69
CA LEU A 149 -0.55 17.26 12.00
C LEU A 149 0.21 18.05 13.06
N ILE A 150 0.98 19.06 12.64
CA ILE A 150 1.90 19.82 13.48
C ILE A 150 1.75 21.33 13.29
N ASP A 151 2.15 22.11 14.29
CA ASP A 151 2.38 23.55 14.14
C ASP A 151 3.79 23.78 13.58
N ALA A 152 3.89 23.83 12.26
CA ALA A 152 5.16 23.92 11.55
C ALA A 152 5.81 25.31 11.66
N VAL A 153 5.03 26.35 11.93
CA VAL A 153 5.44 27.77 11.92
C VAL A 153 5.41 28.43 13.29
N GLY A 154 4.87 27.77 14.31
CA GLY A 154 4.79 28.27 15.69
C GLY A 154 3.64 29.25 15.93
N THR A 155 2.60 29.22 15.09
CA THR A 155 1.46 30.16 15.15
C THR A 155 0.28 29.61 15.96
N GLY A 156 0.35 28.35 16.40
CA GLY A 156 -0.75 27.59 16.98
C GLY A 156 -1.68 26.96 15.95
N GLU A 157 -1.46 27.20 14.65
CA GLU A 157 -2.23 26.59 13.57
C GLU A 157 -1.62 25.24 13.16
N LEU A 158 -2.41 24.18 13.27
CA LEU A 158 -1.98 22.84 12.89
C LEU A 158 -2.14 22.61 11.39
N THR A 159 -1.08 22.13 10.75
CA THR A 159 -1.05 21.79 9.34
C THR A 159 -0.50 20.39 9.12
N TRP A 160 -0.98 19.73 8.07
CA TRP A 160 -0.46 18.42 7.67
C TRP A 160 0.84 18.61 6.89
N VAL A 161 1.91 18.02 7.38
CA VAL A 161 3.24 18.10 6.77
C VAL A 161 3.75 16.70 6.47
N ASP A 162 4.29 16.51 5.26
CA ASP A 162 4.92 15.26 4.85
C ASP A 162 6.14 14.95 5.73
N SER A 163 6.28 13.70 6.18
CA SER A 163 7.36 13.28 7.09
C SER A 163 8.77 13.53 6.52
N ASP A 164 8.92 13.51 5.19
CA ASP A 164 10.17 13.76 4.48
C ASP A 164 10.54 15.25 4.37
N GLN A 165 9.57 16.15 4.59
CA GLN A 165 9.78 17.61 4.57
C GLN A 165 10.07 18.20 5.95
N ILE A 166 9.93 17.40 7.01
CA ILE A 166 10.14 17.87 8.38
C ILE A 166 11.65 17.99 8.66
N ASP A 167 12.15 19.22 8.64
CA ASP A 167 13.46 19.55 9.19
C ASP A 167 13.33 19.77 10.70
N TYR A 168 13.54 18.69 11.47
CA TYR A 168 13.43 18.70 12.94
C TYR A 168 14.29 19.77 13.62
N LYS A 169 15.35 20.28 12.96
CA LYS A 169 16.22 21.33 13.52
C LYS A 169 15.64 22.74 13.34
N LYS A 170 14.68 22.92 12.44
CA LYS A 170 14.02 24.20 12.15
C LYS A 170 12.64 24.32 12.76
N LEU A 171 12.13 23.25 13.36
CA LEU A 171 10.87 23.30 14.07
C LEU A 171 11.00 24.23 15.29
N PRO A 172 9.99 25.07 15.57
CA PRO A 172 9.90 25.79 16.82
C PRO A 172 10.09 24.86 18.01
N ALA A 173 10.77 25.33 19.06
CA ALA A 173 11.09 24.51 20.25
C ALA A 173 9.85 23.92 20.95
N ASN A 174 8.66 24.48 20.71
CA ASN A 174 7.38 24.05 21.28
C ASN A 174 6.54 23.19 20.33
N THR A 175 7.04 22.85 19.13
CA THR A 175 6.31 21.99 18.20
C THR A 175 6.26 20.57 18.76
N ILE A 176 5.06 20.17 19.19
CA ILE A 176 4.79 18.80 19.64
C ILE A 176 4.54 17.96 18.40
N ILE A 177 5.51 17.11 18.05
CA ILE A 177 5.27 15.99 17.13
C ILE A 177 4.67 14.87 17.97
N PRO A 178 3.43 14.46 17.72
CA PRO A 178 2.80 13.41 18.49
C PRO A 178 3.51 12.08 18.16
N PRO A 179 4.14 11.42 19.14
CA PRO A 179 4.47 10.01 18.96
C PRO A 179 3.14 9.25 18.97
N ASP A 180 2.81 8.62 17.85
CA ASP A 180 1.77 7.59 17.74
C ASP A 180 0.31 8.03 17.98
N ASP A 181 -0.01 9.32 17.92
CA ASP A 181 -1.40 9.79 17.97
C ASP A 181 -2.08 9.57 16.60
N ALA A 182 -2.91 8.53 16.51
CA ALA A 182 -3.67 8.19 15.32
C ALA A 182 -4.57 9.34 14.80
N ALA A 183 -4.95 10.30 15.65
CA ALA A 183 -5.71 11.48 15.22
C ALA A 183 -4.83 12.54 14.51
N ARG A 184 -3.51 12.43 14.63
CA ARG A 184 -2.53 13.39 14.11
C ARG A 184 -1.50 12.77 13.17
N ILE A 185 -1.70 11.52 12.80
CA ILE A 185 -0.91 10.78 11.82
C ILE A 185 -1.87 10.28 10.76
N ARG A 186 -1.56 10.51 9.49
CA ARG A 186 -2.31 9.94 8.37
C ARG A 186 -1.38 9.53 7.24
N GLN A 187 -1.89 8.70 6.35
CA GLN A 187 -1.14 8.25 5.18
C GLN A 187 -1.71 8.91 3.94
N LEU A 188 -0.86 9.58 3.18
CA LEU A 188 -1.19 10.22 1.92
C LEU A 188 -0.65 9.36 0.76
N LEU A 189 -1.56 8.85 -0.06
CA LEU A 189 -1.27 8.26 -1.35
C LEU A 189 -1.24 9.37 -2.41
N ARG A 190 -0.12 9.48 -3.13
CA ARG A 190 0.04 10.36 -4.28
C ARG A 190 0.32 9.51 -5.50
N LEU A 191 -0.63 9.43 -6.42
CA LEU A 191 -0.50 8.61 -7.61
C LEU A 191 -0.62 9.49 -8.84
N LYS A 192 0.25 9.31 -9.81
CA LYS A 192 0.16 9.96 -11.11
C LYS A 192 -0.11 8.92 -12.18
N ARG A 193 -0.95 9.28 -13.15
CA ARG A 193 -1.14 8.45 -14.34
C ARG A 193 0.17 8.36 -15.13
N THR A 194 0.67 7.15 -15.31
CA THR A 194 1.89 6.88 -16.08
C THR A 194 1.57 6.49 -17.51
N ARG A 195 0.50 5.72 -17.72
CA ARG A 195 0.10 5.22 -19.04
C ARG A 195 -1.39 4.99 -19.12
N ALA A 196 -2.05 5.51 -20.16
CA ALA A 196 -3.42 5.11 -20.47
C ALA A 196 -3.41 3.73 -21.17
N LEU A 197 -4.18 2.80 -20.64
CA LEU A 197 -4.36 1.47 -21.22
C LEU A 197 -5.57 1.45 -22.17
N GLU A 198 -6.66 2.11 -21.77
CA GLU A 198 -7.86 2.25 -22.59
C GLU A 198 -8.50 3.62 -22.37
N PHE A 199 -9.04 4.18 -23.46
CA PHE A 199 -9.71 5.47 -23.48
C PHE A 199 -10.84 5.43 -24.50
N LYS A 200 -12.10 5.57 -24.06
CA LYS A 200 -13.27 5.62 -24.94
C LYS A 200 -14.09 6.89 -24.70
N ASN A 201 -14.63 7.44 -25.78
CA ASN A 201 -15.63 8.52 -25.81
C ASN A 201 -15.28 9.78 -25.01
N SER A 202 -14.01 10.14 -24.96
CA SER A 202 -13.60 11.33 -24.23
C SER A 202 -13.10 12.39 -25.19
N THR A 203 -14.03 13.24 -25.63
CA THR A 203 -13.76 14.54 -26.27
C THR A 203 -13.07 15.52 -25.31
N ILE A 204 -13.11 15.22 -24.01
CA ILE A 204 -12.51 15.98 -22.93
C ILE A 204 -11.10 15.44 -22.70
N GLY A 205 -10.07 16.27 -22.86
CA GLY A 205 -8.70 15.87 -22.56
C GLY A 205 -8.55 15.58 -21.07
N TRP A 206 -8.55 14.30 -20.68
CA TRP A 206 -8.04 13.91 -19.36
C TRP A 206 -6.55 14.23 -19.36
N GLY A 207 -6.14 15.28 -18.65
CA GLY A 207 -4.75 15.72 -18.62
C GLY A 207 -3.81 14.59 -18.17
N SER A 208 -2.69 14.39 -18.85
CA SER A 208 -1.59 13.50 -18.41
C SER A 208 -0.93 13.95 -17.09
N ASN A 209 -1.30 15.14 -16.61
CA ASN A 209 -0.77 15.73 -15.39
C ASN A 209 -1.68 15.60 -14.18
N SER A 210 -2.82 14.90 -14.28
CA SER A 210 -3.67 14.65 -13.11
C SER A 210 -2.98 13.72 -12.11
N GLU A 211 -2.96 14.15 -10.85
CA GLU A 211 -2.50 13.41 -9.69
C GLU A 211 -3.72 13.04 -8.83
N TYR A 212 -3.77 11.81 -8.36
CA TYR A 212 -4.68 11.33 -7.33
C TYR A 212 -4.00 11.55 -5.98
N ARG A 213 -4.59 12.39 -5.14
CA ARG A 213 -4.11 12.67 -3.78
C ARG A 213 -5.14 12.15 -2.80
N LEU A 214 -4.88 10.98 -2.24
CA LEU A 214 -5.82 10.21 -1.43
C LEU A 214 -5.28 10.06 -0.01
N VAL A 215 -6.05 10.47 0.98
CA VAL A 215 -5.79 10.19 2.38
C VAL A 215 -6.41 8.84 2.73
N LEU A 216 -5.59 7.94 3.26
CA LEU A 216 -6.02 6.67 3.81
C LEU A 216 -6.40 6.85 5.28
N VAL A 217 -7.66 6.56 5.59
CA VAL A 217 -8.17 6.46 6.97
C VAL A 217 -8.93 5.15 7.07
N ASN A 218 -8.42 4.22 7.87
CA ASN A 218 -8.96 2.87 8.00
C ASN A 218 -9.06 2.18 6.61
N THR A 219 -10.27 1.80 6.19
CA THR A 219 -10.57 1.14 4.93
C THR A 219 -11.17 2.09 3.88
N GLU A 220 -10.95 3.40 4.03
CA GLU A 220 -11.41 4.43 3.11
C GLU A 220 -10.25 5.30 2.59
N LEU A 221 -10.24 5.53 1.28
CA LEU A 221 -9.38 6.49 0.58
C LEU A 221 -10.22 7.69 0.15
N THR A 222 -9.90 8.87 0.65
CA THR A 222 -10.62 10.11 0.33
C THR A 222 -9.68 11.19 -0.18
N GLY A 223 -10.09 11.98 -1.16
CA GLY A 223 -9.30 13.13 -1.58
C GLY A 223 -9.70 13.68 -2.93
N SER A 224 -8.71 14.08 -3.73
CA SER A 224 -8.94 14.81 -4.97
C SER A 224 -8.12 14.28 -6.13
N VAL A 225 -8.66 14.45 -7.33
CA VAL A 225 -7.95 14.25 -8.60
C VAL A 225 -7.79 15.62 -9.26
N GLY A 226 -6.58 15.95 -9.73
CA GLY A 226 -6.36 17.17 -10.51
C GLY A 226 -4.90 17.58 -10.66
N THR A 227 -4.65 18.82 -11.05
CA THR A 227 -3.28 19.35 -11.25
C THR A 227 -2.71 19.91 -9.94
N PRO A 228 -1.55 19.45 -9.46
CA PRO A 228 -0.91 20.04 -8.27
C PRO A 228 -0.66 21.56 -8.39
N PRO A 229 -0.62 22.30 -7.27
CA PRO A 229 -0.72 21.86 -5.88
C PRO A 229 -2.16 21.93 -5.31
N ASP A 230 -3.13 22.33 -6.10
CA ASP A 230 -4.45 22.75 -5.61
C ASP A 230 -5.27 21.58 -5.06
N ARG A 231 -6.15 21.89 -4.10
CA ARG A 231 -7.19 20.96 -3.65
C ARG A 231 -8.43 21.20 -4.49
N TYR A 232 -8.98 20.13 -5.05
CA TYR A 232 -10.18 20.20 -5.88
C TYR A 232 -11.38 19.57 -5.17
N THR A 233 -12.53 20.17 -5.41
CA THR A 233 -13.86 19.79 -4.96
C THR A 233 -14.70 19.37 -6.16
N GLY A 234 -15.81 18.66 -5.93
CA GLY A 234 -16.74 18.31 -7.01
C GLY A 234 -17.38 19.51 -7.73
N SER A 235 -17.17 20.74 -7.27
CA SER A 235 -17.67 21.99 -7.88
C SER A 235 -16.66 22.70 -8.80
N ASP A 236 -15.42 22.21 -8.92
CA ASP A 236 -14.40 22.93 -9.68
C ASP A 236 -14.64 22.91 -11.20
N VAL A 237 -14.51 24.09 -11.82
CA VAL A 237 -14.89 24.31 -13.23
C VAL A 237 -13.93 23.62 -14.23
N MET A 238 -12.72 23.28 -13.78
CA MET A 238 -11.70 22.61 -14.59
C MET A 238 -12.10 21.15 -14.87
N THR A 239 -12.18 20.80 -16.15
CA THR A 239 -12.63 19.48 -16.58
C THR A 239 -11.68 18.38 -16.12
N GLY A 240 -12.21 17.34 -15.47
CA GLY A 240 -11.41 16.21 -14.98
C GLY A 240 -10.69 16.46 -13.65
N ASN A 241 -11.00 17.55 -12.95
CA ASN A 241 -10.68 17.74 -11.55
C ASN A 241 -11.91 17.44 -10.68
N GLY A 242 -11.70 16.90 -9.49
CA GLY A 242 -12.82 16.61 -8.60
C GLY A 242 -12.46 15.85 -7.34
N GLU A 243 -13.51 15.46 -6.62
CA GLU A 243 -13.45 14.74 -5.35
C GLU A 243 -13.63 13.24 -5.58
N ILE A 244 -12.84 12.43 -4.88
CA ILE A 244 -12.86 10.98 -4.99
C ILE A 244 -12.93 10.33 -3.61
N VAL A 245 -13.82 9.35 -3.48
CA VAL A 245 -14.03 8.57 -2.26
C VAL A 245 -14.12 7.11 -2.64
N LEU A 246 -13.18 6.29 -2.15
CA LEU A 246 -13.08 4.87 -2.43
C LEU A 246 -13.06 4.08 -1.13
N LYS A 247 -13.72 2.92 -1.13
CA LYS A 247 -13.73 1.98 -0.02
C LYS A 247 -13.05 0.69 -0.44
N GLN A 248 -12.28 0.10 0.46
CA GLN A 248 -11.62 -1.16 0.20
C GLN A 248 -12.67 -2.24 -0.04
N GLU A 249 -12.54 -2.97 -1.15
CA GLU A 249 -13.29 -4.18 -1.38
C GLU A 249 -12.68 -5.28 -0.50
N LEU A 250 -13.44 -5.71 0.51
CA LEU A 250 -13.05 -6.85 1.33
C LEU A 250 -13.26 -8.12 0.50
N PRO A 251 -12.32 -9.08 0.54
CA PRO A 251 -12.55 -10.38 -0.08
C PRO A 251 -13.85 -10.98 0.46
N ALA A 252 -14.63 -11.58 -0.42
CA ALA A 252 -15.82 -12.33 0.00
C ALA A 252 -15.41 -13.35 1.09
N PRO A 253 -16.23 -13.55 2.14
CA PRO A 253 -15.95 -14.62 3.08
C PRO A 253 -15.81 -15.91 2.29
N VAL A 254 -14.70 -16.62 2.48
CA VAL A 254 -14.52 -17.95 1.92
C VAL A 254 -15.67 -18.79 2.48
N GLU A 255 -16.63 -19.16 1.64
CA GLU A 255 -17.64 -20.14 2.02
C GLU A 255 -16.88 -21.37 2.50
N ALA A 256 -17.10 -21.73 3.77
CA ALA A 256 -16.50 -22.93 4.33
C ALA A 256 -16.87 -24.09 3.40
N LEU A 257 -15.84 -24.80 2.92
CA LEU A 257 -16.04 -26.01 2.13
C LEU A 257 -16.98 -26.94 2.94
N PRO A 258 -18.03 -27.51 2.32
CA PRO A 258 -18.88 -28.46 3.02
C PRO A 258 -18.02 -29.63 3.52
N GLU A 259 -18.17 -29.97 4.80
CA GLU A 259 -17.55 -31.11 5.48
C GLU A 259 -17.84 -32.45 4.77
#